data_AF-A0A2R7M2F4-F1
#
_entry.id   AF-A0A2R7M2F4-F1
#
_cell.length_a   1.000
_cell.length_b   1.000
_cell.length_c   1.000
_cell.angle_alpha   90.00
_cell.angle_beta   90.00
_cell.angle_gamma   90.00
#
_symmetry.space_group_name_H-M   'P 1'
#
loop_
_entity.id
_entity.type
_entity.pdbx_description
1 polymer ?
#
loop_
_entity_poly.entity_id
_entity_poly.type
_entity_poly.pdbx_seq_one_letter_code
_entity_poly.pdbx_strand_id
1 'polypeptide(L)'
;MINNWDEIKWIFEPDGSLIDIYAQNVKIEDWIILINYLNANHIVKYGPLGENKETSKIDLDYLIHFLNDKSGELELKIVSIIIDDIIINLHFFSIDEIEFDIDPKEIYSFDNYNKILDFMNKVSELLNKPLILTGENQSEFPLINVDFSKNLIKVLTKKEAEQLWKQLNPQSFKILPKINFENLSSFKMKEFQKEIIWIMLLLLISYFFYNPNLVFNLSDEKTVIDIN
;
A
#
# COMPACT_ATOMS: atom_id res chain seq x y z
N MET A 1 -23.32 -7.62 4.27
CA MET A 1 -22.96 -6.57 3.31
C MET A 1 -22.92 -5.28 4.08
N ILE A 2 -21.80 -4.55 4.00
CA ILE A 2 -21.70 -3.20 4.56
C ILE A 2 -22.63 -2.31 3.74
N ASN A 3 -23.49 -1.55 4.42
CA ASN A 3 -24.53 -0.75 3.76
C ASN A 3 -24.52 0.73 4.17
N ASN A 4 -23.56 1.14 5.02
CA ASN A 4 -23.41 2.52 5.45
C ASN A 4 -21.95 2.84 5.80
N TRP A 5 -21.65 4.14 5.84
CA TRP A 5 -20.30 4.65 6.08
C TRP A 5 -19.76 4.35 7.48
N ASP A 6 -20.62 4.34 8.51
CA ASP A 6 -20.18 4.19 9.90
C ASP A 6 -19.55 2.82 10.19
N GLU A 7 -19.92 1.79 9.44
CA GLU A 7 -19.36 0.45 9.55
C GLU A 7 -17.96 0.30 8.96
N ILE A 8 -17.56 1.19 8.03
CA ILE A 8 -16.36 1.02 7.21
C ILE A 8 -15.34 2.16 7.31
N LYS A 9 -15.78 3.35 7.73
CA LYS A 9 -14.92 4.54 7.82
C LYS A 9 -13.64 4.34 8.63
N TRP A 10 -13.63 3.39 9.57
CA TRP A 10 -12.47 3.08 10.40
C TRP A 10 -11.27 2.56 9.60
N ILE A 11 -11.47 1.97 8.41
CA ILE A 11 -10.39 1.57 7.50
C ILE A 11 -9.70 2.80 6.91
N PHE A 12 -10.45 3.87 6.68
CA PHE A 12 -10.00 5.08 5.98
C PHE A 12 -9.74 6.24 6.96
N GLU A 13 -9.56 5.97 8.25
CA GLU A 13 -9.21 7.00 9.23
C GLU A 13 -7.78 7.51 8.97
N PRO A 14 -7.58 8.81 8.65
CA PRO A 14 -6.25 9.29 8.31
C PRO A 14 -5.32 9.31 9.53
N ASP A 15 -4.22 8.58 9.48
CA ASP A 15 -3.16 8.57 10.50
C ASP A 15 -1.82 9.10 10.02
N GLY A 16 -1.70 9.33 8.71
CA GLY A 16 -0.48 9.79 8.05
C GLY A 16 0.07 8.77 7.04
N SER A 17 -0.38 7.51 7.12
CA SER A 17 -0.05 6.46 6.17
C SER A 17 -1.02 6.43 4.99
N LEU A 18 -0.58 5.80 3.89
CA LEU A 18 -1.41 5.45 2.75
C LEU A 18 -2.15 4.12 3.00
N ILE A 19 -3.03 3.79 2.07
CA ILE A 19 -3.71 2.51 1.99
C ILE A 19 -3.33 1.89 0.65
N ASP A 20 -3.00 0.62 0.68
CA ASP A 20 -2.47 -0.07 -0.50
C ASP A 20 -3.50 -1.07 -1.02
N ILE A 21 -3.52 -1.23 -2.33
CA ILE A 21 -4.28 -2.25 -3.04
C ILE A 21 -3.30 -3.13 -3.80
N TYR A 22 -3.32 -4.43 -3.53
CA TYR A 22 -2.44 -5.39 -4.19
C TYR A 22 -3.20 -6.36 -5.10
N ALA A 23 -2.63 -6.61 -6.27
CA ALA A 23 -2.82 -7.84 -7.02
C ALA A 23 -1.50 -8.61 -7.07
N GLN A 24 -1.50 -9.84 -6.55
CA GLN A 24 -0.30 -10.68 -6.45
C GLN A 24 -0.28 -11.78 -7.52
N ASN A 25 0.90 -12.38 -7.73
CA ASN A 25 1.12 -13.41 -8.76
C ASN A 25 0.75 -12.91 -10.16
N VAL A 26 1.14 -11.66 -10.42
CA VAL A 26 1.00 -10.95 -11.68
C VAL A 26 2.10 -11.41 -12.64
N LYS A 27 1.83 -11.29 -13.94
CA LYS A 27 2.80 -11.47 -15.01
C LYS A 27 2.80 -10.26 -15.93
N ILE A 28 3.76 -10.20 -16.84
CA ILE A 28 3.84 -9.08 -17.79
C ILE A 28 2.56 -8.94 -18.64
N GLU A 29 1.86 -10.04 -18.93
CA GLU A 29 0.59 -10.00 -19.65
C GLU A 29 -0.52 -9.29 -18.87
N ASP A 30 -0.52 -9.44 -17.54
CA ASP A 30 -1.48 -8.79 -16.65
C ASP A 30 -1.24 -7.26 -16.64
N TRP A 31 0.03 -6.84 -16.61
CA TRP A 31 0.41 -5.42 -16.77
C TRP A 31 -0.06 -4.86 -18.12
N ILE A 32 0.13 -5.61 -19.21
CA ILE A 32 -0.33 -5.20 -20.54
C ILE A 32 -1.86 -5.00 -20.56
N ILE A 33 -2.63 -5.93 -19.97
CA ILE A 33 -4.08 -5.83 -19.88
C ILE A 33 -4.49 -4.58 -19.07
N LEU A 34 -3.90 -4.39 -17.89
CA LEU A 34 -4.19 -3.26 -17.02
C LEU A 34 -3.90 -1.92 -17.71
N ILE A 35 -2.70 -1.75 -18.26
CA ILE A 35 -2.30 -0.48 -18.89
C ILE A 35 -3.15 -0.17 -20.13
N ASN A 36 -3.47 -1.16 -20.94
CA ASN A 36 -4.38 -0.95 -22.08
C ASN A 36 -5.77 -0.52 -21.63
N TYR A 37 -6.29 -1.13 -20.56
CA TYR A 37 -7.55 -0.72 -19.96
C TYR A 37 -7.48 0.73 -19.43
N LEU A 38 -6.43 1.09 -18.69
CA LEU A 38 -6.26 2.44 -18.15
C LEU A 38 -6.18 3.49 -19.27
N ASN A 39 -5.36 3.24 -20.30
CA ASN A 39 -5.23 4.13 -21.45
C ASN A 39 -6.54 4.34 -22.22
N ALA A 40 -7.42 3.33 -22.24
CA ALA A 40 -8.69 3.40 -22.95
C ALA A 40 -9.83 4.05 -22.15
N ASN A 41 -9.77 4.01 -20.82
CA ASN A 41 -10.92 4.34 -19.96
C ASN A 41 -10.67 5.44 -18.92
N HIS A 42 -9.41 5.87 -18.73
CA HIS A 42 -9.06 6.82 -17.68
C HIS A 42 -8.19 7.97 -18.19
N ILE A 43 -8.41 9.14 -17.60
CA ILE A 43 -7.42 10.21 -17.61
C ILE A 43 -6.42 9.91 -16.49
N VAL A 44 -5.13 9.97 -16.80
CA VAL A 44 -4.08 9.72 -15.83
C VAL A 44 -3.09 10.88 -15.81
N LYS A 45 -2.33 11.02 -14.73
CA LYS A 45 -1.07 11.76 -14.77
C LYS A 45 0.07 10.76 -14.86
N TYR A 46 0.92 10.90 -15.87
CA TYR A 46 2.04 9.99 -16.10
C TYR A 46 3.33 10.75 -16.33
N GLY A 47 4.41 10.24 -15.75
CA GLY A 47 5.76 10.79 -15.88
C GLY A 47 6.59 10.57 -14.62
N PRO A 48 7.77 11.20 -14.54
CA PRO A 48 8.62 11.14 -13.36
C PRO A 48 7.89 11.69 -12.12
N LEU A 49 8.29 11.22 -10.94
CA LEU A 49 7.75 11.73 -9.69
C LEU A 49 7.94 13.26 -9.60
N GLY A 50 6.86 13.99 -9.35
CA GLY A 50 6.87 15.46 -9.26
C GLY A 50 6.78 16.20 -10.61
N GLU A 51 6.91 15.50 -11.72
CA GLU A 51 6.85 16.07 -13.08
C GLU A 51 5.78 15.40 -13.97
N ASN A 52 4.98 14.51 -13.41
CA ASN A 52 3.92 13.80 -14.11
C ASN A 52 2.88 14.77 -14.69
N LYS A 53 2.48 14.53 -15.94
CA LYS A 53 1.55 15.39 -16.67
C LYS A 53 0.28 14.62 -16.99
N GLU A 54 -0.84 15.34 -17.00
CA GLU A 54 -2.11 14.79 -17.43
C GLU A 54 -2.01 14.29 -18.88
N THR A 55 -2.41 13.05 -19.10
CA THR A 55 -2.35 12.35 -20.38
C THR A 55 -3.35 11.18 -20.32
N SER A 56 -3.76 10.67 -21.48
CA SER A 56 -4.51 9.41 -21.58
C SER A 56 -3.62 8.25 -22.03
N LYS A 57 -2.29 8.45 -22.01
CA LYS A 57 -1.34 7.50 -22.60
C LYS A 57 -0.15 7.27 -21.68
N ILE A 58 -0.22 6.18 -20.94
CA ILE A 58 0.90 5.50 -20.31
C ILE A 58 1.70 4.80 -21.41
N ASP A 59 3.02 4.97 -21.41
CA ASP A 59 3.92 4.33 -22.35
C ASP A 59 4.16 2.87 -21.94
N LEU A 60 3.40 1.97 -22.57
CA LEU A 60 3.45 0.53 -22.30
C LEU A 60 4.82 -0.08 -22.65
N ASP A 61 5.44 0.37 -23.74
CA ASP A 61 6.74 -0.16 -24.17
C ASP A 61 7.82 0.22 -23.15
N TYR A 62 7.80 1.46 -22.67
CA TYR A 62 8.67 1.90 -21.59
C TYR A 62 8.44 1.09 -20.30
N LEU A 63 7.18 0.87 -19.91
CA LEU A 63 6.86 0.09 -18.71
C LEU A 63 7.38 -1.34 -18.81
N ILE A 64 7.15 -2.02 -19.93
CA ILE A 64 7.63 -3.40 -20.14
C ILE A 64 9.16 -3.43 -20.08
N HIS A 65 9.83 -2.43 -20.68
CA HIS A 65 11.27 -2.32 -20.60
C HIS A 65 11.74 -2.12 -19.15
N PHE A 66 11.09 -1.22 -18.41
CA PHE A 66 11.37 -0.92 -17.01
C PHE A 66 11.22 -2.16 -16.12
N LEU A 67 10.11 -2.89 -16.21
CA LEU A 67 9.86 -4.09 -15.39
C LEU A 67 10.83 -5.25 -15.66
N ASN A 68 11.47 -5.27 -16.84
CA ASN A 68 12.48 -6.26 -17.19
C ASN A 68 13.92 -5.79 -16.96
N ASP A 69 14.11 -4.50 -16.65
CA ASP A 69 15.43 -3.94 -16.45
C ASP A 69 16.01 -4.41 -15.11
N LYS A 70 17.30 -4.77 -15.16
CA LYS A 70 18.09 -5.17 -13.98
C LYS A 70 19.26 -4.23 -13.75
N SER A 71 19.45 -3.25 -14.62
CA SER A 71 20.52 -2.24 -14.49
C SER A 71 20.16 -1.20 -13.44
N GLY A 72 18.88 -0.87 -13.29
CA GLY A 72 18.43 0.21 -12.40
C GLY A 72 18.70 1.60 -12.96
N GLU A 73 19.04 1.71 -14.25
CA GLU A 73 19.38 2.97 -14.92
C GLU A 73 18.15 3.71 -15.44
N LEU A 74 17.01 3.01 -15.58
CA LEU A 74 15.78 3.61 -16.08
C LEU A 74 15.09 4.46 -15.02
N GLU A 75 14.60 5.62 -15.44
CA GLU A 75 13.88 6.55 -14.58
C GLU A 75 12.52 5.97 -14.13
N LEU A 76 12.26 5.99 -12.82
CA LEU A 76 10.97 5.61 -12.28
C LEU A 76 9.89 6.61 -12.70
N LYS A 77 8.79 6.09 -13.25
CA LYS A 77 7.60 6.88 -13.57
C LYS A 77 6.44 6.41 -12.69
N ILE A 78 5.53 7.32 -12.40
CA ILE A 78 4.32 7.05 -11.60
C ILE A 78 3.10 7.35 -12.46
N VAL A 79 2.05 6.58 -12.24
CA VAL A 79 0.74 6.82 -12.84
C VAL A 79 -0.24 7.20 -11.73
N SER A 80 -0.83 8.39 -11.82
CA SER A 80 -1.94 8.79 -10.95
C SER A 80 -3.24 8.67 -11.74
N ILE A 81 -4.07 7.70 -11.39
CA ILE A 81 -5.39 7.47 -11.99
C ILE A 81 -6.39 8.37 -11.27
N ILE A 82 -7.14 9.17 -12.02
CA ILE A 82 -8.11 10.12 -11.47
C ILE A 82 -9.51 9.53 -11.59
N ILE A 83 -10.17 9.29 -10.45
CA ILE A 83 -11.57 8.85 -10.38
C ILE A 83 -12.33 9.87 -9.55
N ASP A 84 -12.98 10.82 -10.24
CA ASP A 84 -13.60 12.01 -9.64
C ASP A 84 -12.59 12.79 -8.76
N ASP A 85 -12.80 12.77 -7.44
CA ASP A 85 -12.00 13.43 -6.41
C ASP A 85 -10.96 12.51 -5.75
N ILE A 86 -10.85 11.26 -6.21
CA ILE A 86 -9.92 10.25 -5.70
C ILE A 86 -8.76 10.07 -6.68
N ILE A 87 -7.55 10.04 -6.14
CA ILE A 87 -6.30 9.74 -6.83
C ILE A 87 -5.81 8.38 -6.38
N ILE A 88 -5.71 7.46 -7.34
CA ILE A 88 -5.13 6.14 -7.14
C ILE A 88 -3.77 6.10 -7.83
N ASN A 89 -2.69 5.98 -7.06
CA ASN A 89 -1.34 5.96 -7.62
C ASN A 89 -0.90 4.53 -7.90
N LEU A 90 -0.54 4.23 -9.14
CA LEU A 90 0.02 2.96 -9.56
C LEU A 90 1.55 3.07 -9.59
N HIS A 91 2.21 2.17 -8.87
CA HIS A 91 3.66 2.11 -8.74
C HIS A 91 4.25 0.97 -9.57
N PHE A 92 5.39 1.23 -10.22
CA PHE A 92 6.12 0.23 -11.00
C PHE A 92 7.40 -0.15 -10.25
N PHE A 93 7.40 -1.26 -9.52
CA PHE A 93 8.60 -1.73 -8.83
C PHE A 93 8.80 -3.24 -8.90
N SER A 94 7.73 -4.03 -9.08
CA SER A 94 7.84 -5.47 -9.25
C SER A 94 7.06 -5.99 -10.46
N ILE A 95 7.55 -7.07 -11.05
CA ILE A 95 6.89 -7.75 -12.18
C ILE A 95 5.77 -8.69 -11.71
N ASP A 96 5.86 -9.20 -10.48
CA ASP A 96 4.97 -10.21 -9.92
C ASP A 96 3.86 -9.64 -9.01
N GLU A 97 3.84 -8.33 -8.83
CA GLU A 97 2.86 -7.61 -8.01
C GLU A 97 2.48 -6.30 -8.69
N ILE A 98 1.19 -5.96 -8.65
CA ILE A 98 0.67 -4.63 -8.94
C ILE A 98 0.21 -4.04 -7.61
N GLU A 99 0.69 -2.84 -7.31
CA GLU A 99 0.30 -2.07 -6.13
C GLU A 99 -0.30 -0.74 -6.54
N PHE A 100 -1.35 -0.35 -5.82
CA PHE A 100 -1.91 0.99 -5.89
C PHE A 100 -2.00 1.64 -4.52
N ASP A 101 -1.63 2.91 -4.43
CA ASP A 101 -1.69 3.67 -3.19
C ASP A 101 -2.82 4.70 -3.24
N ILE A 102 -3.51 4.88 -2.11
CA ILE A 102 -4.60 5.83 -1.94
C ILE A 102 -4.39 6.62 -0.65
N ASP A 103 -4.58 7.95 -0.69
CA ASP A 103 -4.64 8.74 0.54
C ASP A 103 -6.00 8.50 1.22
N PRO A 104 -6.05 7.96 2.46
CA PRO A 104 -7.31 7.73 3.17
C PRO A 104 -8.15 9.00 3.35
N LYS A 105 -7.55 10.19 3.31
CA LYS A 105 -8.28 11.47 3.40
C LYS A 105 -9.25 11.68 2.23
N GLU A 106 -9.01 11.05 1.09
CA GLU A 106 -9.85 11.15 -0.10
C GLU A 106 -11.10 10.25 -0.01
N ILE A 107 -11.13 9.32 0.95
CA ILE A 107 -12.24 8.39 1.17
C ILE A 107 -13.00 8.82 2.43
N TYR A 108 -13.93 9.76 2.27
CA TYR A 108 -14.67 10.36 3.40
C TYR A 108 -16.19 10.10 3.35
N SER A 109 -16.65 9.32 2.38
CA SER A 109 -18.06 8.97 2.21
C SER A 109 -18.26 7.54 1.70
N PHE A 110 -19.49 7.04 1.85
CA PHE A 110 -19.87 5.73 1.31
C PHE A 110 -19.79 5.68 -0.24
N ASP A 111 -19.97 6.82 -0.91
CA ASP A 111 -19.83 6.93 -2.36
C ASP A 111 -18.37 6.76 -2.79
N ASN A 112 -17.42 7.43 -2.12
CA ASN A 112 -15.99 7.26 -2.38
C ASN A 112 -15.56 5.80 -2.17
N TYR A 113 -16.04 5.17 -1.10
CA TYR A 113 -15.80 3.75 -0.83
C TYR A 113 -16.31 2.83 -1.97
N ASN A 114 -17.52 3.08 -2.47
CA ASN A 114 -18.06 2.28 -3.58
C ASN A 114 -17.22 2.46 -4.85
N LYS A 115 -16.69 3.65 -5.13
CA LYS A 115 -15.78 3.87 -6.27
C LYS A 115 -14.50 3.04 -6.15
N ILE A 116 -13.94 2.94 -4.94
CA ILE A 116 -12.78 2.07 -4.69
C ILE A 116 -13.14 0.59 -4.89
N LEU A 117 -14.29 0.15 -4.37
CA LEU A 117 -14.74 -1.22 -4.59
C LEU A 117 -14.98 -1.53 -6.08
N ASP A 118 -15.61 -0.63 -6.81
CA ASP A 118 -15.87 -0.79 -8.24
C ASP A 118 -14.55 -0.86 -9.02
N PHE A 119 -13.58 -0.01 -8.67
CA PHE A 119 -12.22 -0.08 -9.23
C PHE A 119 -11.56 -1.43 -8.92
N MET A 120 -11.53 -1.87 -7.66
CA MET A 120 -10.96 -3.16 -7.26
C MET A 120 -11.63 -4.33 -7.97
N ASN A 121 -12.96 -4.31 -8.06
CA ASN A 121 -13.74 -5.35 -8.73
C ASN A 121 -13.47 -5.37 -10.23
N LYS A 122 -13.32 -4.20 -10.86
CA LYS A 122 -12.99 -4.09 -12.28
C LYS A 122 -11.58 -4.61 -12.58
N VAL A 123 -10.59 -4.26 -11.78
CA VAL A 123 -9.21 -4.78 -11.94
C VAL A 123 -9.19 -6.28 -11.67
N SER A 124 -9.92 -6.77 -10.66
CA SER A 124 -10.06 -8.20 -10.36
C SER A 124 -10.63 -8.98 -11.55
N GLU A 125 -11.67 -8.44 -12.18
CA GLU A 125 -12.27 -8.99 -13.40
C GLU A 125 -11.24 -9.04 -14.55
N LEU A 126 -10.57 -7.93 -14.83
CA LEU A 126 -9.62 -7.80 -15.95
C LEU A 126 -8.46 -8.78 -15.83
N LEU A 127 -7.91 -8.93 -14.62
CA LEU A 127 -6.75 -9.76 -14.37
C LEU A 127 -7.13 -11.21 -14.03
N ASN A 128 -8.43 -11.47 -13.78
CA ASN A 128 -8.93 -12.73 -13.23
C ASN A 128 -8.14 -13.15 -11.98
N LYS A 129 -7.90 -12.20 -11.07
CA LYS A 129 -7.13 -12.37 -9.82
C LYS A 129 -7.83 -11.67 -8.66
N PRO A 130 -7.66 -12.17 -7.42
CA PRO A 130 -8.14 -11.45 -6.25
C PRO A 130 -7.32 -10.16 -6.06
N LEU A 131 -8.00 -9.11 -5.60
CA LEU A 131 -7.39 -7.89 -5.08
C LEU A 131 -7.61 -7.81 -3.59
N ILE A 132 -6.61 -7.31 -2.87
CA ILE A 132 -6.72 -7.00 -1.45
C ILE A 132 -6.43 -5.52 -1.21
N LEU A 133 -7.10 -4.93 -0.22
CA LEU A 133 -6.78 -3.61 0.30
C LEU A 133 -6.31 -3.76 1.74
N THR A 134 -5.19 -3.12 2.06
CA THR A 134 -4.49 -3.25 3.35
C THR A 134 -4.06 -1.88 3.87
N GLY A 135 -3.58 -1.83 5.11
CA GLY A 135 -2.77 -0.68 5.52
C GLY A 135 -1.45 -0.65 4.73
N GLU A 136 -0.76 0.50 4.78
CA GLU A 136 0.54 0.70 4.13
C GLU A 136 1.53 -0.42 4.44
N ASN A 137 2.02 -1.11 3.41
CA ASN A 137 2.97 -2.22 3.45
C ASN A 137 2.53 -3.43 4.30
N GLN A 138 1.22 -3.72 4.39
CA GLN A 138 0.65 -4.80 5.22
C GLN A 138 -0.14 -5.84 4.41
N SER A 139 0.42 -6.30 3.29
CA SER A 139 -0.25 -7.27 2.39
C SER A 139 -0.71 -8.57 3.08
N GLU A 140 -0.07 -8.96 4.18
CA GLU A 140 -0.46 -10.12 5.01
C GLU A 140 -1.74 -9.91 5.84
N PHE A 141 -2.23 -8.66 5.93
CA PHE A 141 -3.38 -8.25 6.72
C PHE A 141 -4.49 -7.62 5.85
N PRO A 142 -5.16 -8.41 4.99
CA PRO A 142 -6.19 -7.90 4.10
C PRO A 142 -7.44 -7.45 4.86
N LEU A 143 -7.80 -6.18 4.70
CA LEU A 143 -8.98 -5.56 5.29
C LEU A 143 -10.20 -5.70 4.36
N ILE A 144 -9.98 -5.52 3.06
CA ILE A 144 -10.96 -5.80 2.01
C ILE A 144 -10.33 -6.78 1.04
N ASN A 145 -11.12 -7.74 0.57
CA ASN A 145 -10.73 -8.72 -0.44
C ASN A 145 -11.85 -8.81 -1.49
N VAL A 146 -11.48 -8.63 -2.75
CA VAL A 146 -12.36 -8.74 -3.90
C VAL A 146 -11.84 -9.85 -4.81
N ASP A 147 -12.70 -10.80 -5.16
CA ASP A 147 -12.41 -11.85 -6.12
C ASP A 147 -13.60 -12.01 -7.07
N PHE A 148 -13.48 -11.37 -8.24
CA PHE A 148 -14.53 -11.36 -9.26
C PHE A 148 -14.89 -12.77 -9.73
N SER A 149 -13.89 -13.65 -9.90
CA SER A 149 -14.08 -15.02 -10.38
C SER A 149 -14.96 -15.86 -9.44
N LYS A 150 -14.96 -15.51 -8.15
CA LYS A 150 -15.78 -16.14 -7.10
C LYS A 150 -17.02 -15.34 -6.72
N ASN A 151 -17.26 -14.20 -7.38
CA ASN A 151 -18.29 -13.24 -7.00
C ASN A 151 -18.22 -12.88 -5.50
N LEU A 152 -17.00 -12.65 -5.01
CA LEU A 152 -16.71 -12.44 -3.59
C LEU A 152 -16.25 -11.01 -3.34
N ILE A 153 -16.92 -10.35 -2.39
CA ILE A 153 -16.42 -9.15 -1.73
C ILE A 153 -16.48 -9.43 -0.22
N LYS A 154 -15.31 -9.56 0.40
CA LYS A 154 -15.17 -9.74 1.85
C LYS A 154 -14.55 -8.49 2.44
N VAL A 155 -15.21 -7.95 3.45
CA VAL A 155 -14.74 -6.79 4.21
C VAL A 155 -14.71 -7.18 5.67
N LEU A 156 -13.59 -6.98 6.34
CA LEU A 156 -13.50 -7.21 7.77
C LEU A 156 -14.26 -6.12 8.51
N THR A 157 -15.04 -6.52 9.51
CA THR A 157 -15.47 -5.60 10.56
C THR A 157 -14.26 -5.23 11.43
N LYS A 158 -14.33 -4.09 12.13
CA LYS A 158 -13.29 -3.68 13.09
C LYS A 158 -12.94 -4.78 14.09
N LYS A 159 -13.96 -5.49 14.59
CA LYS A 159 -13.79 -6.62 15.52
C LYS A 159 -13.07 -7.81 14.89
N GLU A 160 -13.38 -8.16 13.64
CA GLU A 160 -12.70 -9.24 12.92
C GLU A 160 -11.25 -8.88 12.63
N ALA A 161 -10.98 -7.63 12.26
CA ALA A 161 -9.62 -7.12 12.07
C ALA A 161 -8.81 -7.20 13.37
N GLU A 162 -9.35 -6.74 14.50
CA GLU A 162 -8.70 -6.87 15.82
C GLU A 162 -8.40 -8.33 16.19
N GLN A 163 -9.29 -9.26 15.84
CA GLN A 163 -9.08 -10.69 16.07
C GLN A 163 -8.00 -11.26 15.17
N LEU A 164 -8.02 -10.95 13.87
CA LEU A 164 -7.01 -11.38 12.92
C LEU A 164 -5.62 -10.86 13.32
N TRP A 165 -5.54 -9.59 13.74
CA TRP A 165 -4.29 -8.97 14.17
C TRP A 165 -3.66 -9.70 15.36
N LYS A 166 -4.49 -10.08 16.34
CA LYS A 166 -4.07 -10.92 17.49
C LYS A 166 -3.57 -12.29 17.08
N GLN A 167 -4.16 -12.88 16.03
CA GLN A 167 -3.77 -14.20 15.53
C GLN A 167 -2.43 -14.14 14.80
N LEU A 168 -2.20 -13.11 13.98
CA LEU A 168 -0.95 -12.93 13.24
C LEU A 168 0.22 -12.51 14.15
N ASN A 169 -0.07 -11.76 15.22
CA ASN A 169 0.94 -11.22 16.13
C ASN A 169 0.79 -11.71 17.59
N PRO A 170 0.85 -13.03 17.87
CA PRO A 170 0.56 -13.56 19.20
C PRO A 170 1.58 -13.15 20.28
N GLN A 171 2.79 -12.72 19.89
CA GLN A 171 3.85 -12.33 20.82
C GLN A 171 3.73 -10.87 21.29
N SER A 172 3.23 -9.96 20.46
CA SER A 172 3.04 -8.55 20.84
C SER A 172 2.01 -8.41 21.97
N PHE A 173 0.99 -9.27 22.00
CA PHE A 173 -0.02 -9.32 23.07
C PHE A 173 0.42 -10.02 24.35
N LYS A 174 1.56 -10.73 24.36
CA LYS A 174 2.13 -11.32 25.59
C LYS A 174 2.99 -10.35 26.39
N ILE A 175 3.49 -9.30 25.75
CA ILE A 175 4.42 -8.33 26.34
C ILE A 175 3.69 -7.08 26.86
N LEU A 176 2.46 -6.82 26.41
CA LEU A 176 1.63 -5.75 26.96
C LEU A 176 1.21 -6.12 28.40
N PRO A 177 1.61 -5.36 29.45
CA PRO A 177 1.04 -5.56 30.78
C PRO A 177 -0.48 -5.37 30.69
N LYS A 178 -1.23 -6.00 31.61
CA LYS A 178 -2.70 -5.94 31.68
C LYS A 178 -3.21 -4.48 31.72
N ILE A 179 -3.36 -3.87 30.55
CA ILE A 179 -4.02 -2.58 30.38
C ILE A 179 -5.50 -2.87 30.21
N ASN A 180 -6.32 -2.22 31.02
CA ASN A 180 -7.77 -2.39 31.03
C ASN A 180 -8.35 -1.85 29.71
N PHE A 181 -8.97 -2.73 28.93
CA PHE A 181 -9.45 -2.46 27.56
C PHE A 181 -10.63 -1.48 27.50
N GLU A 182 -11.23 -1.10 28.63
CA GLU A 182 -12.37 -0.18 28.70
C GLU A 182 -12.01 1.28 28.32
N ASN A 183 -10.73 1.63 28.24
CA ASN A 183 -10.29 2.99 27.86
C ASN A 183 -9.79 3.11 26.40
N LEU A 184 -9.81 2.03 25.60
CA LEU A 184 -9.27 2.04 24.23
C LEU A 184 -10.09 2.84 23.22
N SER A 185 -11.32 3.23 23.52
CA SER A 185 -12.09 4.13 22.65
C SER A 185 -11.48 5.53 22.52
N SER A 186 -10.45 5.84 23.32
CA SER A 186 -9.69 7.09 23.26
C SER A 186 -8.26 6.93 22.71
N PHE A 187 -7.83 5.70 22.40
CA PHE A 187 -6.46 5.40 21.97
C PHE A 187 -6.28 5.79 20.49
N LYS A 188 -5.69 6.97 20.25
CA LYS A 188 -5.39 7.45 18.90
C LYS A 188 -4.20 6.67 18.34
N MET A 189 -4.29 6.23 17.08
CA MET A 189 -3.22 5.52 16.34
C MET A 189 -1.83 6.17 16.41
N LYS A 190 -1.76 7.48 16.68
CA LYS A 190 -0.50 8.22 16.90
C LYS A 190 0.38 7.70 18.05
N GLU A 191 -0.19 7.06 19.08
CA GLU A 191 0.64 6.48 20.16
C GLU A 191 1.17 5.08 19.80
N PHE A 192 0.50 4.37 18.89
CA PHE A 192 0.90 3.03 18.42
C PHE A 192 2.21 3.08 17.60
N GLN A 193 2.37 4.07 16.72
CA GLN A 193 3.62 4.28 15.98
C GLN A 193 4.81 4.58 16.90
N LYS A 194 4.60 5.30 18.01
CA LYS A 194 5.68 5.58 18.98
C LYS A 194 6.15 4.31 19.68
N GLU A 195 5.25 3.42 20.08
CA GLU A 195 5.64 2.16 20.72
C GLU A 195 6.36 1.23 19.74
N ILE A 196 5.96 1.20 18.47
CA ILE A 196 6.68 0.46 17.42
C ILE A 196 8.10 1.00 17.23
N ILE A 197 8.28 2.33 17.18
CA ILE A 197 9.61 2.95 17.09
C ILE A 197 10.49 2.56 18.29
N TRP A 198 9.93 2.53 19.51
CA TRP A 198 10.67 2.09 20.70
C TRP A 198 11.08 0.62 20.65
N ILE A 199 10.21 -0.25 20.14
CA ILE A 199 10.50 -1.68 19.96
C ILE A 199 11.58 -1.87 18.89
N MET A 200 11.51 -1.15 17.77
CA MET A 200 12.55 -1.17 16.74
C MET A 200 13.89 -0.62 17.27
N LEU A 201 13.88 0.42 18.09
CA LEU A 201 15.09 0.95 18.73
C LEU A 201 15.73 -0.08 19.68
N LEU A 202 14.92 -0.80 20.47
CA LEU A 202 15.39 -1.84 21.37
C LEU A 202 15.95 -3.05 20.61
N LEU A 203 15.34 -3.42 19.47
CA LEU A 203 15.85 -4.47 18.59
C LEU A 203 17.15 -4.05 17.90
N LEU A 204 17.29 -2.79 17.46
CA LEU A 204 18.54 -2.26 16.95
C LEU A 204 19.64 -2.26 18.03
N ILE A 205 19.34 -1.77 19.24
CA ILE A 205 20.30 -1.76 20.35
C ILE A 205 20.73 -3.19 20.70
N SER A 206 19.79 -4.14 20.75
CA SER A 206 20.10 -5.55 20.98
C SER A 206 20.98 -6.12 19.87
N TYR A 207 20.71 -5.80 18.60
CA TYR A 207 21.51 -6.22 17.46
C TYR A 207 22.96 -5.70 17.51
N PHE A 208 23.17 -4.45 17.97
CA PHE A 208 24.50 -3.86 18.17
C PHE A 208 25.26 -4.48 19.35
N PHE A 209 24.57 -4.82 20.44
CA PHE A 209 25.20 -5.52 21.57
C PHE A 209 25.72 -6.92 21.20
N TYR A 210 25.06 -7.60 20.26
CA TYR A 210 25.45 -8.94 19.80
C TYR A 210 26.40 -8.95 18.59
N ASN A 211 26.58 -7.81 17.91
CA ASN A 211 27.49 -7.67 16.76
C ASN A 211 28.41 -6.43 16.89
N PRO A 212 29.36 -6.44 17.85
CA PRO A 212 30.15 -5.24 18.21
C PRO A 212 31.15 -4.77 17.13
N ASN A 213 31.27 -5.49 16.01
CA ASN A 213 32.21 -5.16 14.93
C ASN A 213 31.56 -4.42 13.74
N LEU A 214 30.24 -4.15 13.76
CA LEU A 214 29.61 -3.29 12.76
C LEU A 214 29.75 -1.81 13.17
N VAL A 215 30.65 -1.09 12.50
CA VAL A 215 30.73 0.37 12.56
C VAL A 215 30.01 0.96 11.35
N PHE A 216 28.88 1.62 11.58
CA PHE A 216 28.29 2.53 10.59
C PHE A 216 28.90 3.92 10.78
N ASN A 217 29.64 4.40 9.79
CA ASN A 217 30.05 5.80 9.73
C ASN A 217 28.88 6.61 9.15
N LEU A 218 28.10 7.23 10.04
CA LEU A 218 27.21 8.31 9.66
C LEU A 218 28.02 9.62 9.68
N SER A 219 28.64 9.93 8.55
CA SER A 219 29.13 11.28 8.28
C SER A 219 28.99 11.57 6.79
N ASP A 220 27.83 12.08 6.40
CA ASP A 220 27.80 13.00 5.27
C ASP A 220 28.28 14.36 5.78
N GLU A 221 29.40 14.82 5.26
CA GLU A 221 29.53 16.19 4.75
C GLU A 221 30.82 16.35 3.94
N LYS A 222 30.65 16.41 2.61
CA LYS A 222 31.55 16.98 1.60
C LYS A 222 32.98 16.44 1.55
N THR A 223 33.32 15.69 0.50
CA THR A 223 34.42 16.08 -0.41
C THR A 223 34.42 15.28 -1.71
N VAL A 224 34.51 16.01 -2.83
CA VAL A 224 34.98 15.57 -4.15
C VAL A 224 36.39 14.98 -4.02
N ILE A 225 36.80 14.01 -4.87
CA ILE A 225 38.06 14.00 -5.64
C ILE A 225 38.17 12.76 -6.55
N ASP A 226 38.66 13.07 -7.76
CA ASP A 226 39.11 12.25 -8.88
C ASP A 226 39.96 11.02 -8.56
N ILE A 227 39.93 10.09 -9.52
CA ILE A 227 40.79 8.91 -9.58
C ILE A 227 41.82 9.10 -10.71
N ASN A 228 43.12 9.13 -10.35
CA ASN A 228 44.20 8.69 -11.23
C ASN A 228 44.50 7.22 -10.91
#